data_AF-A0A2E9APD1-F1
#
_entry.id   AF-A0A2E9APD1-F1
#
_cell.length_a   1.000
_cell.length_b   1.000
_cell.length_c   1.000
_cell.angle_alpha   90.00
_cell.angle_beta   90.00
_cell.angle_gamma   90.00
#
_symmetry.space_group_name_H-M   'P 1'
#
loop_
_entity.id
_entity.type
_entity.pdbx_description
1 polymer ?
#
loop_
_entity_poly.entity_id
_entity_poly.type
_entity_poly.pdbx_seq_one_letter_code
_entity_poly.pdbx_strand_id
1 'polypeptide(L)' 'MIEVTEIMTNLSELEKQALELPPQERERLVLTMWDSLEGMPAVDPEGVEIARCRDAEVEAGAVQLISHSEFQRRTSGG' A
#
# COMPACT_ATOMS: atom_id res chain seq x y z
N MET A 1 -27.96 -19.19 -26.93
CA MET A 1 -27.61 -19.38 -25.51
C MET A 1 -26.10 -19.45 -25.44
N ILE A 2 -25.46 -18.51 -24.75
CA ILE A 2 -24.03 -18.59 -24.49
C ILE A 2 -23.92 -19.18 -23.10
N GLU A 3 -23.39 -20.40 -23.00
CA GLU A 3 -23.04 -21.00 -21.72
C GLU A 3 -21.89 -20.18 -21.13
N VAL A 4 -22.19 -19.42 -20.08
CA VAL A 4 -21.16 -18.78 -19.27
C VAL A 4 -20.61 -19.86 -18.37
N THR A 5 -19.61 -20.58 -18.86
CA THR A 5 -18.87 -21.57 -18.07
C THR A 5 -18.16 -20.81 -16.95
N GLU A 6 -18.65 -20.98 -15.73
CA GLU A 6 -18.08 -20.38 -14.52
C GLU A 6 -16.69 -20.98 -14.31
N ILE A 7 -15.64 -20.25 -14.68
CA ILE A 7 -14.26 -20.69 -14.50
C ILE A 7 -13.93 -20.54 -13.02
N MET A 8 -13.93 -21.64 -12.26
CA MET A 8 -13.28 -21.70 -10.96
C MET A 8 -11.76 -21.66 -11.16
N THR A 9 -11.24 -20.48 -11.48
CA THR A 9 -9.79 -20.21 -11.48
C THR A 9 -9.31 -20.30 -10.04
N ASN A 10 -8.38 -21.21 -9.74
CA ASN A 10 -7.78 -21.24 -8.40
C ASN A 10 -6.88 -20.02 -8.20
N LEU A 11 -6.65 -19.62 -6.94
CA LEU A 11 -5.92 -18.39 -6.62
C LEU A 11 -4.53 -18.34 -7.29
N SER A 12 -3.82 -19.46 -7.35
CA SER A 12 -2.49 -19.54 -7.95
C SER A 12 -2.48 -19.29 -9.47
N GLU A 13 -3.55 -19.64 -10.17
CA GLU A 13 -3.70 -19.30 -11.59
C GLU A 13 -4.02 -17.82 -11.80
N LEU A 14 -4.84 -17.23 -10.93
CA LEU A 14 -5.13 -15.80 -10.94
C LEU A 14 -3.85 -14.97 -10.71
N GLU A 15 -3.02 -15.37 -9.75
CA GLU A 15 -1.73 -14.72 -9.46
C GLU A 15 -0.80 -14.74 -10.68
N LYS A 16 -0.68 -15.89 -11.35
CA LYS A 16 0.13 -16.01 -12.58
C LYS A 16 -0.37 -15.08 -13.67
N GLN A 17 -1.68 -15.07 -13.92
CA GLN A 17 -2.30 -14.22 -14.93
C GLN A 17 -2.09 -12.72 -14.59
N ALA A 18 -2.22 -12.34 -13.32
CA ALA A 18 -1.96 -10.97 -12.88
C ALA A 18 -0.50 -10.53 -13.10
N LEU A 19 0.46 -11.46 -12.96
CA LEU A 19 1.88 -11.18 -13.20
C LEU A 19 2.24 -11.04 -14.68
N GLU A 20 1.47 -11.66 -15.57
CA GLU A 20 1.62 -11.57 -17.03
C GLU A 20 1.06 -10.25 -17.61
N LEU A 21 0.23 -9.51 -16.85
CA LEU A 21 -0.32 -8.23 -17.29
C LEU A 21 0.77 -7.16 -17.49
N PRO A 22 0.60 -6.24 -18.47
CA PRO A 22 1.41 -5.03 -18.55
C PRO A 22 1.40 -4.24 -17.22
N PRO A 23 2.47 -3.50 -16.88
CA PRO A 23 2.56 -2.77 -15.61
C PRO A 23 1.36 -1.89 -15.29
N GLN A 24 0.85 -1.17 -16.30
CA GLN A 24 -0.29 -0.25 -16.15
C GLN A 24 -1.61 -0.98 -15.86
N GLU A 25 -1.84 -2.14 -16.49
CA GLU A 25 -3.04 -2.96 -16.25
C GLU A 25 -2.98 -3.63 -14.89
N ARG A 26 -1.79 -4.04 -14.47
CA ARG A 26 -1.55 -4.61 -13.14
C ARG A 26 -1.81 -3.60 -12.03
N GLU A 27 -1.35 -2.36 -12.18
CA GLU A 27 -1.64 -1.26 -11.24
C GLU A 27 -3.14 -1.04 -11.10
N ARG A 28 -3.85 -0.97 -12.22
CA ARG A 28 -5.31 -0.82 -12.23
C ARG A 28 -6.03 -2.00 -11.57
N LEU A 29 -5.56 -3.23 -11.81
CA LEU A 29 -6.11 -4.42 -11.19
C LEU A 29 -5.91 -4.38 -9.66
N VAL A 30 -4.72 -4.02 -9.19
CA VAL A 30 -4.42 -3.89 -7.75
C VAL A 30 -5.33 -2.86 -7.10
N LEU A 31 -5.48 -1.67 -7.68
CA LEU A 31 -6.37 -0.64 -7.14
C LEU A 31 -7.83 -1.10 -7.06
N THR A 32 -8.32 -1.76 -8.11
CA THR A 32 -9.69 -2.26 -8.14
C THR A 32 -9.92 -3.35 -7.09
N MET A 33 -8.96 -4.26 -6.93
CA MET A 33 -9.03 -5.30 -5.89
C MET A 33 -8.95 -4.69 -4.49
N TRP A 34 -8.09 -3.68 -4.31
CA TRP A 34 -7.94 -2.96 -3.05
C TRP A 34 -9.24 -2.28 -2.63
N ASP A 35 -9.92 -1.60 -3.55
CA ASP A 35 -11.23 -0.96 -3.31
C ASP A 35 -12.35 -1.99 -3.04
N SER A 36 -12.21 -3.23 -3.52
CA SER A 36 -13.21 -4.28 -3.32
C SER A 36 -13.17 -4.92 -1.92
N LEU A 37 -12.10 -4.68 -1.14
CA LEU A 37 -11.96 -5.23 0.20
C LEU A 37 -12.78 -4.41 1.21
N GLU A 38 -13.89 -4.97 1.68
CA GLU A 38 -14.64 -4.39 2.80
C GLU A 38 -13.79 -4.37 4.09
N GLY A 39 -13.80 -3.25 4.81
CA GLY A 39 -13.13 -3.12 6.11
C GLY A 39 -11.66 -2.72 6.04
N MET A 40 -11.14 -2.35 4.86
CA MET A 40 -9.91 -1.56 4.81
C MET A 40 -10.13 -0.27 5.61
N PRO A 41 -9.21 0.13 6.49
CA PRO A 41 -9.33 1.42 7.14
C PRO A 41 -9.41 2.46 6.02
N ALA A 42 -10.54 3.18 5.97
CA ALA A 42 -10.64 4.37 5.15
C ALA A 42 -9.37 5.18 5.39
N VAL A 43 -8.82 5.78 4.34
CA VAL A 43 -7.65 6.65 4.42
C VAL A 43 -7.78 7.49 5.69
N ASP A 44 -6.91 7.26 6.67
CA ASP A 44 -6.96 7.94 7.96
C ASP A 44 -6.63 9.42 7.70
N PRO A 45 -7.63 10.31 7.67
CA PRO A 45 -7.41 11.68 7.26
C PRO A 45 -6.56 12.42 8.29
N GLU A 46 -6.61 12.01 9.56
CA GLU A 46 -5.76 12.52 10.62
C GLU A 46 -4.32 12.06 10.42
N GLY A 47 -4.12 10.76 10.14
CA GLY A 47 -2.80 10.22 9.80
C GLY A 47 -2.14 10.87 8.59
N VAL A 48 -2.93 11.19 7.54
CA VAL A 48 -2.44 11.92 6.35
C VAL A 48 -2.03 13.35 6.70
N GLU A 49 -2.82 14.07 7.50
CA GLU A 49 -2.47 15.43 7.88
C GLU A 49 -1.25 15.45 8.80
N ILE A 50 -1.13 14.51 9.74
CA ILE A 50 0.06 14.34 10.57
C ILE A 50 1.30 14.08 9.70
N ALA A 51 1.19 13.23 8.68
CA ALA A 51 2.29 12.97 7.76
C ALA A 51 2.71 14.25 7.01
N ARG A 52 1.74 15.02 6.47
CA ARG A 52 2.01 16.30 5.79
C ARG A 52 2.65 17.33 6.70
N CYS A 53 2.19 17.46 7.95
CA CYS A 53 2.80 18.36 8.92
C CYS A 53 4.26 17.98 9.20
N ARG A 54 4.55 16.68 9.38
CA ARG A 54 5.91 16.19 9.62
C ARG A 54 6.84 16.46 8.45
N ASP A 55 6.36 16.28 7.23
CA ASP A 55 7.15 16.60 6.03
C ASP A 55 7.51 18.09 5.99
N ALA A 56 6.54 18.97 6.25
CA ALA A 56 6.79 20.41 6.31
C ALA A 56 7.78 20.80 7.42
N GLU A 57 7.71 20.17 8.60
CA GLU A 57 8.66 20.39 9.69
C GLU A 57 10.08 19.95 9.33
N VAL A 58 10.24 18.83 8.62
CA VAL A 58 11.53 18.34 8.12
C VAL A 58 12.10 19.29 7.07
N GLU A 59 11.29 19.70 6.09
CA GLU A 59 11.70 20.61 5.03
C GLU A 59 12.09 22.01 5.55
N ALA A 60 11.36 22.51 6.55
CA ALA A 60 11.68 23.76 7.23
C ALA A 60 12.91 23.67 8.15
N GLY A 61 13.45 22.46 8.38
CA GLY A 61 14.53 22.23 9.34
C GLY A 61 14.10 22.45 10.80
N ALA A 62 12.80 22.38 11.08
CA ALA A 62 12.23 22.58 12.41
C ALA A 62 12.47 21.37 13.35
N VAL A 63 12.90 20.24 12.80
CA VAL A 63 13.21 19.01 13.53
C VAL A 63 14.63 18.53 13.26
N GLN A 64 15.24 17.87 14.24
CA GLN A 64 16.55 17.27 14.12
C GLN A 64 16.43 15.83 13.60
N LEU A 65 16.97 15.57 12.40
CA LEU A 65 17.09 14.21 11.88
C LEU A 65 18.09 13.40 12.71
N ILE A 66 17.75 12.15 12.99
CA ILE A 66 18.65 11.20 13.65
C ILE A 66 19.22 10.22 12.63
N SER A 67 20.44 9.72 12.88
CA SER A 67 21.02 8.67 12.06
C SER A 67 20.30 7.34 12.26
N HIS A 68 20.48 6.41 11.32
CA HIS A 68 19.97 5.05 11.44
C HIS A 68 20.47 4.34 12.73
N SER A 69 21.74 4.50 13.07
CA SER A 69 22.32 3.95 14.31
C SER A 69 21.67 4.55 15.57
N GLU A 70 21.38 5.84 15.56
CA GLU A 70 20.72 6.53 16.67
C GLU A 70 19.26 6.10 16.81
N PHE A 71 18.55 5.93 15.69
CA PHE A 71 17.20 5.38 15.66
C PHE A 71 17.18 3.98 16.29
N GLN A 72 18.03 3.07 15.80
CA GLN A 72 18.15 1.72 16.35
C GLN A 72 18.43 1.76 17.85
N ARG A 73 19.38 2.57 18.32
CA ARG A 73 19.69 2.70 19.76
C ARG A 73 18.46 3.09 20.59
N ARG A 74 17.57 3.93 20.08
CA ARG A 74 16.37 4.40 20.79
C ARG A 74 15.19 3.43 20.73
N THR A 75 15.07 2.66 19.66
CA THR A 75 13.87 1.82 19.41
C THR A 75 14.11 0.32 19.57
N SER A 76 15.36 -0.13 19.69
CA SER A 76 15.68 -1.57 19.74
C SER A 76 15.25 -2.26 21.03
N GLY A 77 14.83 -1.54 22.07
CA GLY A 77 14.42 -2.11 23.35
C GLY A 77 15.60 -2.73 24.10
N GLY A 78 15.69 -2.46 25.41
CA GLY A 78 16.50 -3.28 26.31
C GLY A 78 15.74 -4.55 26.69
#